data_AF-A0A7C6VX08-F1
#
_entry.id   AF-A0A7C6VX08-F1
#
_cell.length_a   1.000
_cell.length_b   1.000
_cell.length_c   1.000
_cell.angle_alpha   90.00
_cell.angle_beta   90.00
_cell.angle_gamma   90.00
#
_symmetry.space_group_name_H-M   'P 1'
#
loop_
_entity.id
_entity.type
_entity.pdbx_description
1 polymer ?
#
loop_
_entity_poly.entity_id
_entity_poly.type
_entity_poly.pdbx_seq_one_letter_code
_entity_poly.pdbx_strand_id
1 'polypeptide(L)'
;MRRGDVGRILAVQSGEGDVERGLLEMGFVEGACVEVLHYGLLGRDPLAVRINQNMTVALRRCEANAVLVGPLLDQTAGTETVSSREQGAS
;
A
#
# COMPACT_ATOMS: atom_id res chain seq x y z
N MET A 1 9.93 -5.91 -5.27
CA MET A 1 8.71 -6.74 -5.45
C MET A 1 8.67 -7.30 -6.86
N ARG A 2 8.05 -8.47 -7.05
CA ARG A 2 7.78 -9.17 -8.32
C ARG A 2 6.29 -9.07 -8.65
N ARG A 3 5.90 -9.46 -9.86
CA ARG A 3 4.47 -9.62 -10.22
C ARG A 3 3.80 -10.62 -9.27
N GLY A 4 2.64 -10.24 -8.74
CA GLY A 4 1.88 -11.02 -7.76
C GLY A 4 2.34 -10.82 -6.31
N ASP A 5 3.43 -10.09 -6.06
CA ASP A 5 3.79 -9.73 -4.69
C ASP A 5 2.74 -8.77 -4.13
N VAL A 6 2.37 -9.03 -2.87
CA VAL A 6 1.50 -8.17 -2.07
C VAL A 6 2.30 -7.66 -0.88
N GLY A 7 2.12 -6.39 -0.55
CA GLY A 7 2.76 -5.76 0.59
C GLY A 7 1.94 -4.62 1.16
N ARG A 8 2.52 -3.93 2.13
CA ARG A 8 1.96 -2.71 2.72
C ARG A 8 2.84 -1.52 2.45
N ILE A 9 2.22 -0.40 2.13
CA ILE A 9 2.91 0.87 2.08
C ILE A 9 3.36 1.22 3.49
N LEU A 10 4.67 1.42 3.67
CA LEU A 10 5.29 1.86 4.91
C LEU A 10 5.50 3.37 4.93
N ALA A 11 5.74 3.96 3.76
CA ALA A 11 5.91 5.40 3.61
C ALA A 11 5.78 5.80 2.14
N VAL A 12 5.42 7.05 1.90
CA VAL A 12 5.57 7.72 0.61
C VAL A 12 6.48 8.92 0.82
N GLN A 13 7.61 8.96 0.13
CA GLN A 13 8.62 10.01 0.26
C GLN A 13 9.16 10.35 -1.12
N SER A 14 9.01 11.60 -1.54
CA SER A 14 9.59 12.12 -2.79
C SER A 14 10.30 13.44 -2.53
N GLY A 15 11.41 13.67 -3.23
CA GLY A 15 12.04 15.01 -3.26
C GLY A 15 11.24 16.02 -4.08
N GLU A 16 10.23 15.56 -4.83
CA GLU A 16 9.32 16.38 -5.64
C GLU A 16 7.93 16.40 -5.00
N GLY A 17 7.53 17.55 -4.44
CA GLY A 17 6.30 17.68 -3.65
C GLY A 17 5.01 17.36 -4.42
N ASP A 18 4.99 17.56 -5.74
CA ASP A 18 3.83 17.20 -6.58
C ASP A 18 3.65 15.67 -6.70
N VAL A 19 4.74 14.91 -6.70
CA VAL A 19 4.70 13.44 -6.80
C VAL A 19 4.13 12.84 -5.50
N GLU A 20 4.64 13.28 -4.36
CA GLU A 20 4.14 12.83 -3.06
C GLU A 20 2.66 13.14 -2.90
N ARG A 21 2.26 14.38 -3.22
CA ARG A 21 0.85 14.80 -3.13
C ARG A 21 -0.05 13.98 -4.05
N GLY A 22 0.33 13.79 -5.31
CA GLY A 22 -0.46 13.01 -6.26
C GLY A 22 -0.63 11.55 -5.82
N LEU A 23 0.43 10.94 -5.26
CA LEU A 23 0.38 9.59 -4.68
C LEU A 23 -0.60 9.52 -3.51
N LEU A 24 -0.54 10.48 -2.58
CA LEU A 24 -1.45 10.54 -1.44
C LEU A 24 -2.91 10.73 -1.89
N GLU A 25 -3.16 11.59 -2.88
CA GLU A 25 -4.49 11.82 -3.46
C GLU A 25 -5.06 10.57 -4.14
N MET A 26 -4.22 9.72 -4.71
CA MET A 26 -4.62 8.42 -5.28
C MET A 26 -4.79 7.31 -4.22
N GLY A 27 -4.46 7.56 -2.95
CA GLY A 27 -4.62 6.59 -1.86
C GLY A 27 -3.37 5.76 -1.56
N PHE A 28 -2.18 6.17 -2.04
CA PHE A 28 -0.92 5.62 -1.56
C PHE A 28 -0.61 6.19 -0.19
N VAL A 29 -1.21 5.61 0.85
CA VAL A 29 -1.03 6.01 2.24
C VAL A 29 -0.43 4.88 3.05
N GLU A 30 0.21 5.21 4.17
CA GLU A 30 0.76 4.23 5.09
C GLU A 30 -0.31 3.21 5.52
N GLY A 31 0.07 1.93 5.54
CA GLY A 31 -0.81 0.81 5.88
C GLY A 31 -1.67 0.29 4.72
N ALA A 32 -1.77 1.03 3.60
CA ALA A 32 -2.54 0.57 2.45
C ALA A 32 -1.93 -0.71 1.84
N CYS A 33 -2.80 -1.65 1.48
CA CYS A 33 -2.39 -2.88 0.81
C CYS A 33 -2.13 -2.59 -0.66
N VAL A 34 -0.98 -3.02 -1.16
CA VAL A 34 -0.58 -2.86 -2.56
C VAL A 34 -0.18 -4.19 -3.16
N GLU A 35 -0.60 -4.45 -4.39
CA GLU A 35 -0.26 -5.65 -5.16
C GLU A 35 0.33 -5.27 -6.52
N VAL A 36 1.41 -5.92 -6.91
CA VAL A 36 2.03 -5.72 -8.22
C VAL A 36 1.30 -6.54 -9.29
N LEU A 37 0.65 -5.87 -10.24
CA LEU A 37 -0.11 -6.53 -11.30
C LEU A 37 0.77 -6.95 -12.46
N HIS A 38 1.54 -6.02 -13.03
CA HIS A 38 2.50 -6.27 -14.10
C HIS A 38 3.38 -5.03 -14.37
N TYR A 39 4.45 -5.25 -15.13
CA TYR A 39 5.33 -4.19 -15.63
C TYR A 39 5.00 -3.88 -17.09
N GLY A 40 5.11 -2.61 -17.49
CA GLY A 40 4.95 -2.18 -18.88
C GLY A 40 5.92 -2.88 -19.84
N LEU A 41 5.51 -2.99 -21.11
CA LEU A 41 6.25 -3.75 -22.14
C LEU A 41 7.61 -3.14 -22.50
N LEU A 42 7.75 -1.82 -22.45
CA LEU A 42 8.96 -1.09 -22.84
C LEU A 42 9.65 -0.55 -21.59
N GLY A 43 10.88 -0.97 -21.33
CA GLY A 43 11.66 -0.46 -20.19
C GLY A 43 11.11 -0.84 -18.81
N ARG A 44 10.12 -1.74 -18.72
CA ARG A 44 9.42 -2.12 -17.47
C ARG A 44 8.74 -0.95 -16.75
N ASP A 45 8.37 0.07 -17.51
CA ASP A 45 7.66 1.27 -17.08
C ASP A 45 6.40 1.43 -17.93
N PRO A 46 5.24 1.77 -17.35
CA PRO A 46 4.97 1.94 -15.92
C PRO A 46 4.79 0.61 -15.16
N LEU A 47 4.82 0.67 -13.83
CA LEU A 47 4.46 -0.40 -12.89
C LEU A 47 2.97 -0.32 -12.57
N ALA A 48 2.18 -1.30 -13.01
CA ALA A 48 0.77 -1.39 -12.66
C ALA A 48 0.61 -2.05 -11.27
N VAL A 49 -0.07 -1.36 -10.36
CA VAL A 49 -0.36 -1.84 -9.01
C VAL A 49 -1.86 -1.77 -8.71
N ARG A 50 -2.32 -2.63 -7.82
CA ARG A 50 -3.66 -2.54 -7.21
C ARG A 50 -3.54 -2.10 -5.76
N ILE A 51 -4.32 -1.10 -5.38
CA ILE A 51 -4.40 -0.57 -4.02
C ILE A 51 -5.73 -0.98 -3.41
N ASN A 52 -5.73 -1.40 -2.14
CA ASN A 52 -6.92 -1.74 -1.36
C ASN A 52 -7.92 -2.64 -2.11
N GLN A 53 -7.40 -3.53 -2.96
CA GLN A 53 -8.17 -4.51 -3.74
C GLN A 53 -9.12 -3.97 -4.82
N ASN A 54 -9.28 -2.65 -4.98
CA ASN A 54 -10.29 -2.07 -5.87
C ASN A 54 -9.75 -1.05 -6.89
N MET A 55 -8.64 -0.38 -6.59
CA MET A 55 -8.11 0.69 -7.43
C MET A 55 -6.83 0.22 -8.14
N THR A 56 -6.78 0.38 -9.45
CA THR A 56 -5.57 0.07 -10.25
C THR A 56 -4.91 1.36 -10.69
N VAL A 57 -3.61 1.49 -10.40
CA VAL A 57 -2.81 2.67 -10.74
C VAL A 57 -1.56 2.25 -11.49
N ALA A 58 -1.21 2.99 -12.53
CA ALA A 58 0.04 2.82 -13.26
C ALA A 58 1.06 3.85 -12.76
N LEU A 59 2.09 3.39 -12.07
CA LEU A 59 3.17 4.22 -11.54
C LEU A 59 4.32 4.29 -12.52
N ARG A 60 4.74 5.50 -12.89
CA ARG A 60 6.05 5.73 -13.50
C ARG A 60 7.15 5.31 -12.53
N ARG A 61 8.34 5.06 -13.06
CA ARG A 61 9.51 4.67 -12.28
C ARG A 61 9.85 5.66 -11.15
N CYS A 62 9.69 6.97 -11.38
CA CYS A 62 9.91 7.99 -10.35
C CYS A 62 8.91 7.85 -9.19
N GLU A 63 7.63 7.68 -9.49
CA GLU A 63 6.56 7.50 -8.51
C GLU A 63 6.72 6.19 -7.74
N ALA A 64 7.03 5.09 -8.44
CA ALA A 64 7.28 3.79 -7.82
C ALA A 64 8.47 3.81 -6.85
N ASN A 65 9.50 4.61 -7.14
CA ASN A 65 10.64 4.79 -6.24
C ASN A 65 10.31 5.62 -4.99
N ALA A 66 9.22 6.39 -5.01
CA ALA A 66 8.77 7.18 -3.86
C ALA A 66 7.94 6.36 -2.85
N VAL A 67 7.49 5.16 -3.21
CA VAL A 67 6.65 4.31 -2.34
C VAL A 67 7.48 3.20 -1.71
N LEU A 68 7.64 3.25 -0.39
CA LEU A 68 8.28 2.18 0.38
C LEU A 68 7.24 1.11 0.72
N VAL A 69 7.53 -0.14 0.38
CA VAL A 69 6.62 -1.28 0.64
C VAL A 69 7.31 -2.33 1.50
N GLY A 70 6.61 -2.78 2.54
CA GLY A 70 7.01 -3.83 3.46
C GLY A 70 6.14 -5.08 3.33
N PRO A 71 6.50 -6.16 4.06
CA PRO A 71 5.72 -7.39 4.09
C PRO A 71 4.29 -7.14 4.57
N LEU A 72 3.33 -7.87 3.98
CA LEU A 72 1.98 -7.97 4.53
C LEU A 72 2.04 -8.88 5.78
N LEU A 73 2.49 -8.32 6.90
CA LEU A 73 2.34 -8.99 8.18
C LEU A 73 0.85 -9.06 8.49
N ASP A 74 0.40 -10.24 8.89
CA ASP A 74 -1.00 -10.49 9.19
C ASP A 74 -1.45 -9.61 10.38
N GLN A 75 -2.42 -8.73 10.13
CA GLN A 75 -2.97 -7.83 11.15
C GLN A 75 -4.09 -8.45 12.00
N THR A 76 -4.40 -9.75 11.86
CA THR A 76 -5.44 -10.37 12.71
C THR A 76 -5.05 -10.37 14.19
N ALA A 77 -3.79 -10.11 14.54
CA ALA A 77 -3.34 -9.97 15.92
C ALA A 77 -3.74 -8.64 16.62
N GLY A 78 -4.37 -7.69 15.92
CA GLY A 78 -4.58 -6.32 16.44
C GLY A 78 -5.97 -5.95 16.96
N THR A 79 -6.99 -6.82 16.86
CA THR A 79 -8.39 -6.43 17.19
C THR A 79 -9.04 -7.21 18.35
N GLU A 80 -8.34 -8.14 19.01
CA GLU A 80 -8.92 -9.00 20.05
C GLU A 80 -8.60 -8.57 21.50
N THR A 81 -8.62 -7.28 21.85
CA THR A 81 -8.40 -6.88 23.26
C THR A 81 -9.38 -5.88 23.85
N VAL A 82 -10.43 -5.46 23.13
CA VAL A 82 -11.50 -4.63 23.73
C VAL A 82 -12.86 -5.34 23.65
N SER A 83 -12.98 -6.47 24.35
CA SER A 83 -14.29 -7.04 24.74
C SER A 83 -14.11 -7.99 25.93
N SER A 84 -13.58 -7.49 27.04
CA SER A 84 -13.57 -8.22 28.34
C SER A 84 -13.58 -7.22 29.48
N ARG A 85 -14.73 -6.58 29.63
CA ARG A 85 -15.32 -5.82 30.75
C ARG A 85 -16.56 -5.25 30.06
N GLU A 86 -17.78 -5.66 30.32
CA GLU A 86 -18.42 -5.85 31.61
C GLU A 86 -19.59 -6.84 31.41
N GLN A 87 -19.50 -8.03 32.03
CA GLN A 87 -20.66 -8.88 32.28
C GLN A 87 -20.61 -9.29 33.75
N GLY A 88 -21.67 -8.97 34.49
CA GLY A 88 -22.00 -9.62 35.75
C GLY A 88 -21.71 -8.79 37.00
N ALA A 89 -22.60 -7.85 37.32
CA ALA A 89 -22.88 -7.50 38.70
C ALA A 89 -24.37 -7.17 38.88
N SER A 90 -25.09 -8.26 39.19
CA SER A 90 -26.32 -8.36 39.99
C SER A 90 -27.66 -7.90 39.45
#